data_AF-A0A849Z0G6-F1
#
_entry.id   AF-A0A849Z0G6-F1
#
_cell.length_a   1.000
_cell.length_b   1.000
_cell.length_c   1.000
_cell.angle_alpha   90.00
_cell.angle_beta   90.00
_cell.angle_gamma   90.00
#
_symmetry.space_group_name_H-M   'P 1'
#
loop_
_entity.id
_entity.type
_entity.pdbx_description
1 polymer ?
#
loop_
_entity_poly.entity_id
_entity_poly.type
_entity_poly.pdbx_seq_one_letter_code
_entity_poly.pdbx_strand_id
1 'polypeptide(L)'
;MARGIDHDLEQALKDSEGVDEEPVIKPAEGKDPHKKKGSPALVVALLAMVGAVVAFVLVGFNDASIYAMPANEAVAQGSKLDGRKLRVDGELVPGSLKDNSSCDWTFVIKASDTTMPVHYKKCELPDTFRDRPEGGVMVTVEGELKDGTFQASQVMAKCTSKYEAENAQYDPKTHELILPDGRRVPAPGAKPASSSETIR
;
A
#
# COMPACT_ATOMS: atom_id res chain seq x y z
N MET A 1 72.72 -49.69 -3.26
CA MET A 1 71.66 -48.68 -3.51
C MET A 1 72.05 -47.82 -4.71
N ALA A 2 71.99 -48.36 -5.94
CA ALA A 2 72.29 -47.61 -7.18
C ALA A 2 71.88 -48.42 -8.43
N ARG A 3 70.63 -48.91 -8.49
CA ARG A 3 70.10 -49.64 -9.67
C ARG A 3 68.66 -49.25 -10.03
N GLY A 4 68.13 -48.21 -9.39
CA GLY A 4 66.73 -47.81 -9.52
C GLY A 4 66.49 -46.46 -10.20
N ILE A 5 67.54 -45.67 -10.51
CA ILE A 5 67.35 -44.32 -11.06
C ILE A 5 67.50 -44.30 -12.59
N ASP A 6 68.29 -45.21 -13.17
CA ASP A 6 68.48 -45.27 -14.62
C ASP A 6 67.25 -45.82 -15.36
N HIS A 7 66.44 -46.65 -14.69
CA HIS A 7 65.29 -47.31 -15.31
C HIS A 7 64.06 -46.41 -15.46
N ASP A 8 63.91 -45.39 -14.59
CA ASP A 8 62.84 -44.40 -14.69
C ASP A 8 63.15 -43.33 -15.76
N LEU A 9 64.42 -43.07 -16.06
CA LEU A 9 64.83 -42.08 -17.06
C LEU A 9 64.69 -42.64 -18.49
N GLU A 10 64.98 -43.92 -18.71
CA GLU A 10 64.70 -44.60 -20.00
C GLU A 10 63.21 -44.71 -20.31
N GLN A 11 62.36 -44.76 -19.28
CA GLN A 11 60.92 -44.88 -19.46
C GLN A 11 60.27 -43.53 -19.77
N ALA A 12 60.75 -42.45 -19.16
CA ALA A 12 60.28 -41.09 -19.45
C ALA A 12 60.68 -40.57 -20.86
N LEU A 13 61.85 -41.00 -21.37
CA LEU A 13 62.29 -40.65 -22.73
C LEU A 13 61.53 -41.42 -23.83
N LYS A 14 61.03 -42.63 -23.54
CA LYS A 14 60.20 -43.40 -24.49
C LYS A 14 58.78 -42.85 -24.63
N ASP A 15 58.24 -42.22 -23.59
CA ASP A 15 56.86 -41.72 -23.59
C ASP A 15 56.70 -40.31 -24.18
N SER A 16 57.79 -39.63 -24.60
CA SER A 16 57.75 -38.22 -25.04
C SER A 16 58.19 -37.93 -26.49
N GLU A 17 58.61 -38.92 -27.30
CA GLU A 17 59.12 -38.67 -28.68
C GLU A 17 58.52 -39.61 -29.76
N GLY A 18 57.22 -39.93 -29.66
CA GLY A 18 56.53 -40.76 -30.65
C GLY A 18 55.04 -40.47 -30.77
N VAL A 19 54.68 -39.22 -31.05
CA VAL A 19 53.46 -38.94 -31.84
C VAL A 19 53.70 -39.57 -33.21
N ASP A 20 52.85 -40.51 -33.65
CA ASP A 20 52.45 -40.72 -35.05
C ASP A 20 51.45 -41.90 -35.17
N GLU A 21 50.24 -41.55 -35.64
CA GLU A 21 49.22 -42.37 -36.33
C GLU A 21 48.67 -43.65 -35.68
N GLU A 22 47.62 -43.48 -34.86
CA GLU A 22 46.50 -44.44 -34.79
C GLU A 22 45.34 -44.00 -35.72
N PRO A 23 44.57 -44.96 -36.25
CA PRO A 23 44.05 -44.91 -37.61
C PRO A 23 42.87 -43.94 -37.76
N VAL A 24 42.79 -43.34 -38.95
CA VAL A 24 41.62 -42.60 -39.45
C VAL A 24 40.38 -43.50 -39.43
N ILE A 25 39.62 -43.44 -38.33
CA ILE A 25 38.22 -43.86 -38.34
C ILE A 25 37.42 -42.73 -38.97
N LYS A 26 36.97 -42.99 -40.20
CA LYS A 26 36.05 -42.13 -40.97
C LYS A 26 34.78 -41.85 -40.15
N PRO A 27 34.18 -40.65 -40.23
CA PRO A 27 33.00 -40.29 -39.46
C PRO A 27 31.84 -41.23 -39.76
N ALA A 28 31.45 -42.05 -38.78
CA ALA A 28 30.23 -42.84 -38.85
C ALA A 28 29.06 -42.00 -38.33
N GLU A 29 28.10 -41.81 -39.24
CA GLU A 29 26.71 -41.43 -39.01
C GLU A 29 26.41 -40.10 -38.29
N GLY A 30 25.85 -39.18 -39.08
CA GLY A 30 25.10 -38.05 -38.57
C GLY A 30 24.03 -38.52 -37.60
N LYS A 31 24.08 -37.99 -36.37
CA LYS A 31 22.95 -38.05 -35.45
C LYS A 31 21.81 -37.29 -36.12
N ASP A 32 20.81 -38.03 -36.59
CA ASP A 32 19.59 -37.47 -37.16
C ASP A 32 19.14 -36.28 -36.31
N PRO A 33 18.84 -35.11 -36.90
CA PRO A 33 18.16 -34.09 -36.14
C PRO A 33 16.83 -34.73 -35.77
N HIS A 34 16.65 -35.11 -34.50
CA HIS A 34 15.36 -35.51 -33.98
C HIS A 34 14.40 -34.40 -34.36
N LYS A 35 13.64 -34.63 -35.44
CA LYS A 35 12.63 -33.72 -35.93
C LYS A 35 11.60 -33.69 -34.82
N LYS A 36 11.74 -32.73 -33.90
CA LYS A 36 10.78 -32.48 -32.82
C LYS A 36 9.46 -32.16 -33.53
N LYS A 37 8.67 -33.20 -33.77
CA LYS A 37 7.28 -33.10 -34.16
C LYS A 37 6.61 -32.49 -32.94
N GLY A 38 6.45 -31.17 -32.94
CA GLY A 38 5.82 -30.45 -31.83
C GLY A 38 4.54 -31.21 -31.47
N SER A 39 4.47 -31.73 -30.25
CA SER A 39 3.30 -32.49 -29.85
C SER A 39 2.14 -31.49 -29.78
N PRO A 40 1.06 -31.67 -30.56
CA PRO A 40 -0.08 -30.77 -30.49
C PRO A 40 -0.65 -30.75 -29.05
N ALA A 41 -0.42 -31.83 -28.29
CA ALA A 41 -0.69 -31.92 -26.87
C ALA A 41 0.03 -30.84 -26.02
N LEU A 42 1.29 -30.51 -26.32
CA LEU A 42 2.02 -29.47 -25.58
C LEU A 42 1.49 -28.08 -25.91
N VAL A 43 1.09 -27.84 -27.16
CA VAL A 43 0.48 -26.57 -27.58
C VAL A 43 -0.90 -26.40 -26.93
N VAL A 44 -1.72 -27.46 -26.92
CA VAL A 44 -3.04 -27.45 -26.27
C VAL A 44 -2.91 -27.26 -24.76
N ALA A 45 -1.96 -27.94 -24.11
CA ALA A 45 -1.72 -27.78 -22.68
C ALA A 45 -1.28 -26.35 -22.34
N LEU A 46 -0.41 -25.75 -23.16
CA LEU A 46 0.06 -24.39 -22.97
C LEU A 46 -1.07 -23.37 -23.19
N LEU A 47 -1.90 -23.57 -24.22
CA LEU A 47 -3.11 -22.75 -24.46
C LEU A 47 -4.13 -22.88 -23.32
N ALA A 48 -4.35 -24.08 -22.79
CA ALA A 48 -5.23 -24.31 -21.66
C ALA A 48 -4.73 -23.60 -20.40
N MET A 49 -3.42 -23.64 -20.15
CA MET A 49 -2.78 -22.95 -19.03
C MET A 49 -2.91 -21.42 -19.17
N VAL A 50 -2.64 -20.88 -20.36
CA VAL A 50 -2.82 -19.45 -20.64
C VAL A 50 -4.30 -19.05 -20.49
N GLY A 51 -5.21 -19.84 -21.02
CA GLY A 51 -6.66 -19.62 -20.90
C GLY A 51 -7.11 -19.61 -19.43
N ALA A 52 -6.59 -20.53 -18.61
CA ALA A 52 -6.88 -20.58 -17.18
C ALA A 52 -6.35 -19.33 -16.44
N VAL A 53 -5.13 -18.87 -16.75
CA VAL A 53 -4.57 -17.65 -16.17
C VAL A 53 -5.37 -16.42 -16.57
N VAL A 54 -5.76 -16.30 -17.85
CA VAL A 54 -6.58 -15.18 -18.33
C VAL A 54 -7.96 -15.21 -17.66
N ALA A 55 -8.61 -16.36 -17.57
CA ALA A 55 -9.88 -16.50 -16.88
C ALA A 55 -9.75 -16.16 -15.38
N PHE A 56 -8.67 -16.60 -14.73
CA PHE A 56 -8.40 -16.29 -13.33
C PHE A 56 -8.18 -14.80 -13.10
N VAL A 57 -7.46 -14.11 -14.00
CA VAL A 57 -7.29 -12.65 -13.95
C VAL A 57 -8.63 -11.95 -14.16
N LEU A 58 -9.41 -12.34 -15.16
CA LEU A 58 -10.72 -11.72 -15.42
C LEU A 58 -11.71 -11.92 -14.27
N VAL A 59 -11.68 -13.07 -13.60
CA VAL A 59 -12.56 -13.35 -12.45
C VAL A 59 -12.02 -12.73 -11.17
N GLY A 60 -10.71 -12.82 -10.91
CA GLY A 60 -10.07 -12.40 -9.66
C GLY A 60 -9.96 -10.89 -9.47
N PHE A 61 -10.02 -10.09 -10.54
CA PHE A 61 -9.96 -8.63 -10.44
C PHE A 61 -11.29 -7.96 -10.09
N ASN A 62 -12.42 -8.68 -10.08
CA ASN A 62 -13.73 -8.06 -9.89
C ASN A 62 -14.09 -7.74 -8.43
N ASP A 63 -13.42 -8.32 -7.43
CA ASP A 63 -13.98 -8.36 -6.05
C ASP A 63 -13.17 -7.65 -4.96
N ALA A 64 -12.01 -7.03 -5.23
CA ALA A 64 -11.11 -6.60 -4.15
C ALA A 64 -10.49 -5.21 -4.23
N SER A 65 -10.79 -4.38 -5.25
CA SER A 65 -10.22 -3.03 -5.29
C SER A 65 -11.12 -2.04 -4.54
N ILE A 66 -10.77 -1.73 -3.29
CA ILE A 66 -11.32 -0.55 -2.61
C ILE A 66 -10.65 0.67 -3.24
N TYR A 67 -11.41 1.48 -3.97
CA TYR A 67 -10.87 2.65 -4.66
C TYR A 67 -10.77 3.83 -3.69
N ALA A 68 -9.58 4.41 -3.53
CA ALA A 68 -9.36 5.59 -2.69
C ALA A 68 -9.54 6.88 -3.53
N MET A 69 -10.48 7.73 -3.14
CA MET A 69 -10.77 9.00 -3.81
C MET A 69 -11.28 10.05 -2.82
N PRO A 70 -11.10 11.36 -3.06
CA PRO A 70 -11.63 12.39 -2.16
C PRO A 70 -13.16 12.51 -2.29
N ALA A 71 -13.83 13.00 -1.23
CA ALA A 71 -15.31 12.99 -1.19
C ALA A 71 -16.00 13.79 -2.29
N ASN A 72 -15.36 14.85 -2.79
CA ASN A 72 -15.85 15.63 -3.92
C ASN A 72 -15.91 14.81 -5.22
N GLU A 73 -14.95 13.92 -5.43
CA GLU A 73 -14.93 13.04 -6.59
C GLU A 73 -15.99 11.93 -6.46
N ALA A 74 -16.14 11.37 -5.27
CA ALA A 74 -17.19 10.38 -5.00
C ALA A 74 -18.60 10.96 -5.25
N VAL A 75 -18.85 12.20 -4.81
CA VAL A 75 -20.13 12.89 -5.06
C VAL A 75 -20.30 13.24 -6.55
N ALA A 76 -19.23 13.68 -7.24
CA ALA A 76 -19.30 14.01 -8.66
C ALA A 76 -19.57 12.79 -9.55
N GLN A 77 -19.05 11.62 -9.19
CA GLN A 77 -19.29 10.38 -9.92
C GLN A 77 -20.61 9.71 -9.53
N GLY A 78 -21.11 9.93 -8.31
CA GLY A 78 -22.43 9.56 -7.85
C GLY A 78 -22.82 8.13 -8.23
N SER A 79 -23.91 8.00 -9.00
CA SER A 79 -24.50 6.72 -9.37
C SER A 79 -23.60 5.77 -10.17
N LYS A 80 -22.48 6.24 -10.71
CA LYS A 80 -21.49 5.35 -11.37
C LYS A 80 -20.77 4.45 -10.35
N LEU A 81 -20.74 4.87 -9.09
CA LEU A 81 -20.07 4.18 -7.99
C LEU A 81 -21.05 3.53 -7.01
N ASP A 82 -22.37 3.62 -7.27
CA ASP A 82 -23.39 2.96 -6.45
C ASP A 82 -23.11 1.45 -6.38
N GLY A 83 -23.04 0.91 -5.17
CA GLY A 83 -22.75 -0.50 -4.91
C GLY A 83 -21.27 -0.91 -5.02
N ARG A 84 -20.33 0.03 -5.20
CA ARG A 84 -18.88 -0.26 -5.11
C ARG A 84 -18.32 0.13 -3.75
N LYS A 85 -17.34 -0.63 -3.29
CA LYS A 85 -16.54 -0.29 -2.11
C LYS A 85 -15.55 0.82 -2.44
N LEU A 86 -15.71 1.95 -1.76
CA LEU A 86 -14.88 3.13 -1.89
C LEU A 86 -14.24 3.45 -0.54
N ARG A 87 -13.06 4.06 -0.61
CA ARG A 87 -12.42 4.74 0.51
C ARG A 87 -12.42 6.23 0.18
N VAL A 88 -13.04 7.01 1.05
CA VAL A 88 -13.26 8.43 0.86
C VAL A 88 -12.57 9.24 1.94
N ASP A 89 -11.77 10.22 1.53
CA ASP A 89 -11.12 11.16 2.41
C ASP A 89 -11.88 12.49 2.48
N GLY A 90 -12.01 13.06 3.68
CA GLY A 90 -12.62 14.36 3.92
C GLY A 90 -12.35 14.89 5.32
N GLU A 91 -12.70 16.15 5.56
CA GLU A 91 -12.64 16.81 6.86
C GLU A 91 -14.00 16.66 7.56
N LEU A 92 -14.01 16.19 8.81
CA LEU A 92 -15.22 16.14 9.61
C LEU A 92 -15.74 17.55 9.88
N VAL A 93 -17.00 17.81 9.53
CA VAL A 93 -17.63 19.10 9.83
C VAL A 93 -17.90 19.17 11.34
N PRO A 94 -17.35 20.16 12.07
CA PRO A 94 -17.57 20.30 13.50
C PRO A 94 -19.06 20.47 13.84
N GLY A 95 -19.53 19.82 14.88
CA GLY A 95 -20.93 19.79 15.32
C GLY A 95 -21.86 18.92 14.47
N SER A 96 -21.34 18.21 13.46
CA SER A 96 -22.17 17.37 12.57
C SER A 96 -22.36 15.94 13.08
N LEU A 97 -21.57 15.49 14.06
CA LEU A 97 -21.65 14.14 14.60
C LEU A 97 -22.92 13.98 15.46
N LYS A 98 -23.82 13.10 15.01
CA LYS A 98 -25.05 12.75 15.71
C LYS A 98 -25.06 11.26 16.04
N ASP A 99 -25.38 10.97 17.28
CA ASP A 99 -25.72 9.63 17.76
C ASP A 99 -27.24 9.45 17.65
N ASN A 100 -27.69 8.61 16.73
CA ASN A 100 -29.12 8.34 16.54
C ASN A 100 -29.62 7.19 17.44
N SER A 101 -28.73 6.27 17.81
CA SER A 101 -29.01 5.12 18.68
C SER A 101 -27.71 4.36 18.98
N SER A 102 -27.70 3.50 20.00
CA SER A 102 -26.59 2.59 20.28
C SER A 102 -26.22 1.82 19.00
N CYS A 103 -25.10 2.20 18.37
CA CYS A 103 -24.57 1.67 17.11
C CYS A 103 -25.03 2.31 15.78
N ASP A 104 -25.64 3.50 15.81
CA ASP A 104 -26.01 4.27 14.60
C ASP A 104 -25.53 5.72 14.72
N TRP A 105 -24.56 6.08 13.87
CA TRP A 105 -23.94 7.39 13.84
C TRP A 105 -24.13 8.04 12.48
N THR A 106 -24.49 9.32 12.48
CA THR A 106 -24.53 10.14 11.26
C THR A 106 -23.62 11.34 11.42
N PHE A 107 -22.79 11.61 10.42
CA PHE A 107 -21.93 12.79 10.39
C PHE A 107 -21.72 13.28 8.97
N VAL A 108 -21.19 14.49 8.82
CA VAL A 108 -20.93 15.09 7.51
C VAL A 108 -19.44 15.29 7.34
N ILE A 109 -18.90 14.84 6.20
CA ILE A 109 -17.54 15.14 5.81
C ILE A 109 -17.53 16.14 4.67
N LYS A 110 -16.56 17.03 4.66
CA LYS A 110 -16.33 18.06 3.66
C LYS A 110 -15.06 17.73 2.89
N ALA A 111 -15.10 17.81 1.56
CA ALA A 111 -13.91 17.78 0.73
C ALA A 111 -13.97 18.97 -0.24
N SER A 112 -12.98 19.86 -0.13
CA SER A 112 -12.99 21.14 -0.86
C SER A 112 -14.28 21.93 -0.58
N ASP A 113 -15.15 22.13 -1.57
CA ASP A 113 -16.42 22.86 -1.42
C ASP A 113 -17.67 21.96 -1.35
N THR A 114 -17.48 20.64 -1.38
CA THR A 114 -18.57 19.66 -1.37
C THR A 114 -18.70 18.99 -0.02
N THR A 115 -19.93 18.81 0.46
CA THR A 115 -20.24 18.03 1.66
C THR A 115 -20.88 16.70 1.29
N MET A 116 -20.59 15.66 2.08
CA MET A 116 -21.14 14.32 1.90
C MET A 116 -21.68 13.80 3.24
N PRO A 117 -22.97 13.42 3.30
CA PRO A 117 -23.53 12.78 4.47
C PRO A 117 -23.03 11.33 4.57
N VAL A 118 -22.54 10.96 5.75
CA VAL A 118 -22.02 9.63 6.07
C VAL A 118 -22.85 9.00 7.16
N HIS A 119 -23.19 7.73 6.96
CA HIS A 119 -23.95 6.91 7.89
C HIS A 119 -23.09 5.73 8.32
N TYR A 120 -22.91 5.54 9.63
CA TYR A 120 -22.02 4.54 10.20
C TYR A 120 -22.76 3.67 11.22
N LYS A 121 -22.92 2.38 10.90
CA LYS A 121 -23.71 1.43 11.68
C LYS A 121 -22.84 0.50 12.56
N LYS A 122 -21.92 1.05 13.35
CA LYS A 122 -21.19 0.27 14.35
C LYS A 122 -21.19 0.95 15.72
N CYS A 123 -21.12 0.12 16.74
CA CYS A 123 -21.16 0.53 18.15
C CYS A 123 -19.89 1.27 18.60
N GLU A 124 -18.78 1.05 17.91
CA GLU A 124 -17.47 1.55 18.31
C GLU A 124 -17.00 2.59 17.30
N LEU A 125 -16.90 3.83 17.75
CA LEU A 125 -16.16 4.88 17.06
C LEU A 125 -14.69 4.83 17.51
N PRO A 126 -13.72 5.03 16.62
CA PRO A 126 -12.34 5.18 17.03
C PRO A 126 -12.20 6.32 18.05
N ASP A 127 -11.43 6.13 19.12
CA ASP A 127 -11.20 7.15 20.16
C ASP A 127 -10.68 8.50 19.61
N THR A 128 -10.03 8.47 18.44
CA THR A 128 -9.50 9.64 17.73
C THR A 128 -10.57 10.41 16.95
N PHE A 129 -11.75 9.83 16.73
CA PHE A 129 -12.89 10.48 16.08
C PHE A 129 -13.65 11.31 17.13
N ARG A 130 -13.11 12.49 17.43
CA ARG A 130 -13.75 13.45 18.34
C ARG A 130 -14.11 14.70 17.58
N ASP A 131 -15.38 15.07 17.69
CA ASP A 131 -15.88 16.37 17.25
C ASP A 131 -15.29 17.44 18.17
N ARG A 132 -14.17 18.04 17.74
CA ARG A 132 -13.50 19.10 18.50
C ARG A 132 -13.85 20.44 17.87
N PRO A 133 -14.26 21.44 18.66
CA PRO A 133 -14.63 22.76 18.15
C PRO A 133 -13.44 23.53 17.55
N GLU A 134 -12.21 23.08 17.80
CA GLU A 134 -10.99 23.86 17.56
C GLU A 134 -10.17 23.36 16.36
N GLY A 135 -10.69 22.44 15.56
CA GLY A 135 -10.02 21.97 14.35
C GLY A 135 -10.73 20.81 13.69
N GLY A 136 -10.92 20.91 12.37
CA GLY A 136 -11.49 19.83 11.57
C GLY A 136 -10.58 18.60 11.59
N VAL A 137 -11.17 17.44 11.90
CA VAL A 137 -10.43 16.18 11.91
C VAL A 137 -10.43 15.62 10.49
N MET A 138 -9.25 15.29 9.95
CA MET A 138 -9.19 14.57 8.68
C MET A 138 -9.63 13.13 8.91
N VAL A 139 -10.66 12.71 8.20
CA VAL A 139 -11.29 11.40 8.32
C VAL A 139 -11.21 10.69 6.98
N THR A 140 -10.83 9.43 7.04
CA THR A 140 -10.96 8.48 5.94
C THR A 140 -12.09 7.52 6.28
N VAL A 141 -13.10 7.42 5.43
CA VAL A 141 -14.23 6.49 5.56
C VAL A 141 -14.16 5.44 4.48
N GLU A 142 -14.33 4.17 4.82
CA GLU A 142 -14.49 3.09 3.85
C GLU A 142 -15.95 2.64 3.86
N GLY A 143 -16.54 2.40 2.70
CA GLY A 143 -17.95 2.08 2.60
C GLY A 143 -18.45 2.02 1.17
N GLU A 144 -19.75 2.15 1.01
CA GLU A 144 -20.43 2.12 -0.29
C GLU A 144 -21.36 3.33 -0.40
N LEU A 145 -21.43 3.93 -1.59
CA LEU A 145 -22.43 4.96 -1.86
C LEU A 145 -23.77 4.29 -2.15
N LYS A 146 -24.82 4.73 -1.45
CA LYS A 146 -26.17 4.22 -1.63
C LYS A 146 -27.17 5.36 -1.51
N ASP A 147 -27.95 5.58 -2.58
CA ASP A 147 -29.03 6.57 -2.60
C ASP A 147 -28.55 7.99 -2.19
N GLY A 148 -27.31 8.35 -2.57
CA GLY A 148 -26.69 9.63 -2.23
C GLY A 148 -26.20 9.77 -0.77
N THR A 149 -26.34 8.73 0.04
CA THR A 149 -25.74 8.65 1.40
C THR A 149 -24.60 7.64 1.40
N PHE A 150 -23.47 8.02 2.00
CA PHE A 150 -22.33 7.11 2.11
C PHE A 150 -22.50 6.18 3.30
N GLN A 151 -22.67 4.88 3.05
CA GLN A 151 -22.77 3.85 4.09
C GLN A 151 -21.37 3.38 4.46
N ALA A 152 -20.82 3.93 5.54
CA ALA A 152 -19.48 3.60 6.03
C ALA A 152 -19.48 2.27 6.79
N SER A 153 -18.53 1.40 6.45
CA SER A 153 -18.21 0.14 7.14
C SER A 153 -17.02 0.31 8.11
N GLN A 154 -16.10 1.23 7.79
CA GLN A 154 -14.94 1.57 8.61
C GLN A 154 -14.69 3.08 8.60
N VAL A 155 -14.32 3.63 9.75
CA VAL A 155 -13.97 5.04 9.92
C VAL A 155 -12.58 5.11 10.53
N MET A 156 -11.72 5.97 10.00
CA MET A 156 -10.37 6.22 10.49
C MET A 156 -10.18 7.72 10.61
N ALA A 157 -9.91 8.22 11.82
CA ALA A 157 -9.58 9.62 12.05
C ALA A 157 -8.07 9.82 12.18
N LYS A 158 -7.53 10.78 11.43
CA LYS A 158 -6.15 11.28 11.53
C LYS A 158 -6.16 12.55 12.39
N CYS A 159 -5.53 12.52 13.56
CA CYS A 159 -5.33 13.70 14.38
C CYS A 159 -4.27 14.62 13.76
N THR A 160 -4.63 15.87 13.46
CA THR A 160 -3.76 16.92 12.90
C THR A 160 -2.83 17.56 13.93
N SER A 161 -3.02 17.29 15.23
CA SER A 161 -2.32 17.97 16.33
C SER A 161 -0.79 17.96 16.23
N LYS A 162 -0.19 17.00 15.52
CA LYS A 162 1.26 16.97 15.29
C LYS A 162 1.70 17.92 14.16
N TYR A 163 0.87 18.11 13.13
CA TYR A 163 1.18 18.95 11.97
C TYR A 163 0.90 20.45 12.23
N GLU A 164 -0.03 20.78 13.12
CA GLU A 164 -0.32 22.18 13.51
C GLU A 164 0.90 22.86 14.17
N ALA A 165 1.69 22.09 14.92
CA ALA A 165 2.90 22.60 15.58
C ALA A 165 4.04 22.91 14.60
N GLU A 166 4.10 22.25 13.44
CA GLU A 166 5.17 22.45 12.45
C GLU A 166 5.04 23.80 11.72
N ASN A 167 3.82 24.32 11.61
CA ASN A 167 3.52 25.67 11.08
C ASN A 167 3.29 26.72 12.18
N ALA A 168 3.54 26.41 13.44
CA ALA A 168 3.34 27.36 14.52
C ALA A 168 4.46 28.42 14.56
N GLN A 169 4.09 29.68 14.69
CA GLN A 169 5.03 30.80 14.82
C GLN A 169 5.51 30.90 16.27
N TYR A 170 6.81 30.78 16.50
CA TYR A 170 7.41 30.97 17.82
C TYR A 170 7.45 32.46 18.22
N ASP A 171 6.88 32.80 19.37
CA ASP A 171 7.00 34.11 20.02
C ASP A 171 8.16 34.10 21.03
N PRO A 172 9.29 34.79 20.74
CA PRO A 172 10.45 34.80 21.63
C PRO A 172 10.21 35.56 22.94
N LYS A 173 9.15 36.39 23.05
CA LYS A 173 8.86 37.15 24.28
C LYS A 173 8.12 36.30 25.31
N THR A 174 7.15 35.52 24.85
CA THR A 174 6.32 34.68 25.74
C THR A 174 6.77 33.21 25.77
N HIS A 175 7.68 32.81 24.88
CA HIS A 175 8.09 31.41 24.70
C HIS A 175 6.89 30.49 24.35
N GLU A 176 5.95 31.03 23.57
CA GLU A 176 4.75 30.32 23.11
C GLU A 176 4.82 30.10 21.60
N LEU A 177 4.21 29.01 21.16
CA LEU A 177 3.91 28.73 19.77
C LEU A 177 2.52 29.28 19.47
N ILE A 178 2.42 30.12 18.45
CA ILE A 178 1.18 30.65 17.91
C ILE A 178 0.78 29.75 16.73
N LEU A 179 -0.29 28.98 16.90
CA LEU A 179 -0.81 28.10 15.85
C LEU A 179 -1.46 28.92 14.72
N PRO A 180 -1.62 28.35 13.50
CA PRO A 180 -2.27 29.02 12.37
C PRO A 180 -3.71 29.48 12.65
N ASP A 181 -4.37 28.88 13.64
CA ASP A 181 -5.72 29.23 14.10
C ASP A 181 -5.75 30.32 15.18
N GLY A 182 -4.59 30.86 15.56
CA GLY A 182 -4.45 31.93 16.56
C GLY A 182 -4.34 31.44 18.02
N ARG A 183 -4.41 30.14 18.28
CA ARG A 183 -4.21 29.59 19.63
C ARG A 183 -2.74 29.70 20.05
N ARG A 184 -2.51 29.96 21.34
CA ARG A 184 -1.16 30.01 21.94
C ARG A 184 -0.93 28.78 22.80
N VAL A 185 0.17 28.09 22.58
CA VAL A 185 0.58 26.94 23.40
C VAL A 185 2.03 27.13 23.87
N PRO A 186 2.39 26.71 25.10
CA PRO A 186 3.77 26.82 25.57
C PRO A 186 4.72 25.98 24.71
N ALA A 187 5.90 26.52 24.38
CA ALA A 187 6.88 25.81 23.59
C ALA A 187 7.41 24.55 24.32
N PRO A 188 7.70 23.44 23.61
CA PRO A 188 8.23 22.22 24.22
C PRO A 188 9.57 22.51 24.91
N GLY A 189 9.63 22.25 26.22
CA GLY A 189 10.80 22.55 27.07
C GLY A 189 10.71 23.86 27.86
N ALA A 190 9.68 24.69 27.65
CA ALA A 190 9.40 25.81 28.52
C ALA A 190 8.90 25.32 29.89
N LYS A 191 9.47 25.84 30.99
CA LYS A 191 8.90 25.63 32.32
C LYS A 191 7.50 26.25 32.32
N PRO A 192 6.46 25.59 32.87
CA PRO A 192 5.12 26.17 32.92
C PRO A 192 5.22 27.51 33.64
N ALA A 193 4.87 28.59 32.95
CA ALA A 193 4.65 29.87 33.60
C ALA A 193 3.45 29.66 34.52
N SER A 194 3.73 29.71 35.83
CA SER A 194 2.75 29.60 36.90
C SER A 194 1.53 30.47 36.58
N SER A 195 0.42 29.81 36.31
CA SER A 195 -0.91 30.40 36.23
C SER A 195 -1.22 31.03 37.58
N SER A 196 -0.99 32.34 37.70
CA SER A 196 -1.55 33.14 38.79
C SER A 196 -2.92 33.65 38.35
N GLU A 197 -3.89 32.74 38.28
CA GLU A 197 -5.29 33.14 38.23
C GLU A 197 -5.70 33.56 39.65
N THR A 198 -5.63 34.86 39.89
CA THR A 198 -6.19 35.51 41.08
C THR A 198 -7.71 35.43 40.96
N ILE A 199 -8.32 34.48 41.66
CA ILE A 199 -9.75 34.49 41.93
C ILE A 199 -10.07 35.73 42.78
N ARG A 200 -11.01 36.53 42.31
CA ARG A 200 -11.69 37.57 43.08
C ARG A 200 -13.19 37.46 42.86
#